data_AF-A0AAW5P7L8-F1
#
_entry.id   AF-A0AAW5P7L8-F1
#
_cell.length_a   1.000
_cell.length_b   1.000
_cell.length_c   1.000
_cell.angle_alpha   90.00
_cell.angle_beta   90.00
_cell.angle_gamma   90.00
#
_symmetry.space_group_name_H-M   'P 1'
#
loop_
_entity.id
_entity.type
_entity.pdbx_description
1 polymer ?
#
loop_
_entity_poly.entity_id
_entity_poly.type
_entity_poly.pdbx_seq_one_letter_code
_entity_poly.pdbx_strand_id
1 'polypeptide(L)' 'MHRAAAKWEDAIYNLTRTHKSLRVDLTGPLNGQPGRRWKRQTPAMAAGLTEKVWSTEELLRTVPTTNT' A
#
# COMPACT_ATOMS: atom_id res chain seq x y z
N MET A 1 11.33 20.08 -15.23
CA MET A 1 10.35 19.09 -15.72
C MET A 1 10.31 17.77 -14.93
N HIS A 2 11.27 17.47 -14.04
CA HIS A 2 11.34 16.17 -13.34
C HIS A 2 10.39 15.97 -12.13
N ARG A 3 9.80 17.05 -11.59
CA ARG A 3 8.99 16.95 -10.36
C ARG A 3 7.70 16.13 -10.54
N ALA A 4 7.04 16.25 -11.68
CA ALA A 4 5.81 15.50 -11.95
C ALA A 4 6.09 14.00 -12.09
N ALA A 5 7.17 13.65 -12.81
CA ALA A 5 7.63 12.27 -12.96
C ALA A 5 8.03 11.66 -11.61
N ALA A 6 8.80 12.40 -10.80
CA ALA A 6 9.18 11.94 -9.46
C ALA A 6 7.96 11.67 -8.56
N LYS A 7 7.00 12.61 -8.51
CA LYS A 7 5.74 12.41 -7.76
C LYS A 7 4.96 11.19 -8.25
N TRP A 8 4.96 10.93 -9.56
CA TRP A 8 4.30 9.77 -10.13
C TRP A 8 4.98 8.47 -9.71
N GLU A 9 6.32 8.40 -9.78
CA GLU A 9 7.08 7.24 -9.32
C GLU A 9 6.87 6.98 -7.83
N ASP A 10 6.87 8.04 -7.00
CA ASP A 10 6.58 7.94 -5.57
C ASP A 10 5.18 7.40 -5.30
N ALA A 11 4.17 7.89 -6.03
CA ALA A 11 2.80 7.41 -5.89
C ALA A 11 2.68 5.92 -6.25
N ILE A 12 3.29 5.50 -7.36
CA ILE A 12 3.31 4.09 -7.78
C ILE A 12 4.03 3.22 -6.75
N TYR A 13 5.20 3.64 -6.28
CA TYR A 13 5.97 2.90 -5.29
C TYR A 13 5.19 2.72 -3.98
N ASN A 14 4.61 3.79 -3.45
CA ASN A 14 3.99 3.78 -2.14
C ASN A 14 2.59 3.14 -2.12
N LEU A 15 1.79 3.32 -3.18
CA LEU A 15 0.38 2.92 -3.18
C LEU A 15 0.10 1.60 -3.90
N THR A 16 0.91 1.24 -4.91
CA THR A 16 0.62 0.08 -5.78
C THR A 16 1.53 -1.12 -5.54
N ARG A 17 2.79 -0.89 -5.16
CA ARG A 17 3.79 -1.97 -5.05
C ARG A 17 3.79 -2.56 -3.65
N THR A 18 3.59 -3.87 -3.58
CA THR A 18 3.72 -4.62 -2.32
C THR A 18 5.16 -5.07 -2.11
N HIS A 19 5.70 -4.92 -0.90
CA HIS A 19 7.07 -5.29 -0.57
C HIS A 19 7.10 -6.49 0.38
N LYS A 20 8.07 -7.40 0.18
CA LYS A 20 8.22 -8.59 1.03
C LYS A 20 8.62 -8.22 2.46
N SER A 21 9.49 -7.22 2.62
CA SER A 21 9.96 -6.71 3.91
C SER A 21 8.87 -6.05 4.76
N LEU A 22 7.79 -5.60 4.14
CA LEU A 22 6.65 -4.98 4.83
C LEU A 22 5.53 -5.97 5.12
N ARG A 23 5.69 -7.27 4.90
CA ARG A 23 4.57 -8.21 5.14
C ARG A 23 4.28 -8.32 6.63
N VAL A 24 2.99 -8.33 6.98
CA VAL A 24 2.53 -8.56 8.35
C VAL A 24 2.25 -10.05 8.55
N ASP A 25 2.72 -10.60 9.66
CA ASP A 25 2.40 -11.97 10.05
C ASP A 25 0.95 -12.03 10.56
N LEU A 26 0.14 -12.85 9.90
CA LEU A 26 -1.27 -13.09 10.26
C LEU A 26 -1.44 -14.24 11.25
N THR A 27 -0.38 -15.01 11.53
CA THR A 27 -0.39 -16.18 12.44
C THR A 27 -0.05 -15.84 13.89
N GLY A 28 -0.12 -14.56 14.27
CA GLY A 28 0.04 -14.15 15.66
C GLY A 28 -0.91 -14.88 16.62
N PRO A 29 -0.64 -14.83 17.94
CA PRO A 29 -1.32 -15.65 18.97
C PRO A 29 -2.86 -15.47 19.05
N LEU A 30 -3.43 -14.48 18.36
CA LEU A 30 -4.86 -14.19 18.28
C LEU A 30 -5.57 -14.86 17.08
N ASN A 31 -4.83 -15.29 16.06
CA ASN A 31 -5.38 -15.71 14.76
C ASN A 31 -4.88 -17.11 14.37
N GLY A 32 -5.04 -18.07 15.29
CA GLY A 32 -4.59 -19.47 15.17
C GLY A 32 -5.27 -20.31 14.09
N GLN A 33 -5.69 -19.72 12.97
CA GLN A 33 -6.19 -20.48 11.83
C GLN A 33 -5.03 -20.94 10.93
N PRO A 34 -4.96 -22.24 10.59
CA PRO A 34 -4.02 -22.71 9.57
C PRO A 34 -4.35 -22.05 8.24
N GLY A 35 -3.46 -21.16 7.77
CA GLY A 35 -3.75 -20.29 6.63
C GLY A 35 -2.57 -19.41 6.20
N ARG A 36 -2.86 -18.42 5.36
CA ARG A 36 -1.87 -17.54 4.70
C ARG A 36 -1.12 -16.70 5.74
N ARG A 37 0.07 -17.16 6.12
CA ARG A 37 0.93 -16.54 7.15
C ARG A 37 1.24 -15.06 6.91
N TRP A 38 1.35 -14.63 5.66
CA TRP A 38 1.81 -13.29 5.34
C TRP A 38 0.76 -12.48 4.57
N LYS A 39 0.36 -11.33 5.14
CA LYS A 39 -0.42 -10.31 4.43
C LYS A 39 0.52 -9.43 3.61
N ARG A 40 0.18 -9.22 2.34
CA ARG A 40 0.91 -8.25 1.48
C ARG A 40 0.66 -6.83 2.00
N GLN A 41 1.69 -5.99 1.98
CA GLN A 41 1.61 -4.59 2.40
C GLN A 41 2.41 -3.71 1.44
N THR A 42 1.92 -2.51 1.16
CA THR A 42 2.65 -1.42 0.49
C THR A 42 3.22 -0.44 1.53
N PRO A 43 4.15 0.45 1.19
CA PRO A 43 4.63 1.48 2.11
C PRO A 43 3.51 2.37 2.66
N ALA A 44 2.54 2.77 1.82
CA ALA A 44 1.39 3.55 2.28
C ALA A 44 0.49 2.77 3.24
N MET A 45 0.35 1.45 3.06
CA MET A 45 -0.36 0.61 4.03
C MET A 45 0.42 0.47 5.34
N ALA A 46 1.75 0.41 5.29
CA ALA A 46 2.59 0.36 6.49
C ALA A 46 2.56 1.68 7.27
N ALA A 47 2.40 2.80 6.57
CA ALA A 47 2.24 4.13 7.15
C ALA A 47 0.79 4.44 7.63
N GLY A 48 -0.17 3.52 7.44
CA GLY A 48 -1.57 3.74 7.81
C GLY A 48 -2.32 4.74 6.93
N LEU A 49 -1.81 5.06 5.74
CA LEU A 49 -2.44 6.00 4.80
C LEU A 49 -3.54 5.36 3.95
N THR A 50 -3.53 4.02 3.84
CA THR A 50 -4.52 3.23 3.09
C THR A 50 -4.58 1.82 3.65
N GLU A 51 -5.73 1.17 3.54
CA GLU A 51 -5.89 -0.23 3.95
C GLU A 51 -5.83 -1.22 2.77
N LYS A 52 -5.79 -0.69 1.54
CA LYS A 52 -5.73 -1.47 0.30
C LYS A 52 -4.48 -1.22 -0.51
N VAL A 53 -4.12 -2.21 -1.33
CA VAL A 53 -3.18 -2.06 -2.44
C VAL A 53 -3.92 -1.43 -3.61
N TRP A 54 -3.41 -0.34 -4.15
CA TRP A 54 -4.03 0.35 -5.28
C TRP A 54 -3.57 -0.25 -6.61
N SER A 55 -4.48 -0.34 -7.58
CA SER A 55 -4.09 -0.46 -8.99
C SER A 55 -3.70 0.91 -9.55
N THR A 56 -2.89 0.91 -10.62
CA THR A 56 -2.55 2.15 -11.36
C THR A 56 -3.82 2.85 -11.89
N GLU A 57 -4.81 2.08 -12.33
CA GLU A 57 -6.07 2.61 -12.83
C GLU A 57 -6.88 3.31 -11.73
N GLU A 58 -7.08 2.65 -10.58
CA GLU A 58 -7.77 3.29 -9.44
C GLU A 58 -7.06 4.56 -9.00
N LEU A 59 -5.73 4.55 -8.96
CA LEU A 59 -4.93 5.70 -8.58
C LEU A 59 -5.16 6.89 -9.53
N LEU A 60 -5.18 6.64 -10.84
CA LEU A 60 -5.40 7.68 -11.85
C LEU A 60 -6.85 8.17 -11.91
N ARG A 61 -7.83 7.35 -11.50
CA ARG A 61 -9.25 7.72 -11.43
C ARG A 61 -9.61 8.50 -10.16
N THR A 62 -8.71 8.57 -9.17
CA THR A 62 -9.01 9.16 -7.86
C THR A 62 -8.47 10.59 -7.78
N VAL A 63 -9.34 11.51 -7.36
CA VAL A 63 -8.98 12.90 -7.11
C VAL A 63 -8.58 13.06 -5.64
N PRO A 64 -7.37 13.56 -5.34
CA PRO A 64 -6.97 13.82 -3.96
C PRO A 64 -7.86 14.89 -3.33
N THR A 65 -8.46 14.58 -2.18
CA THR A 65 -9.15 15.59 -1.36
C THR A 65 -8.20 16.05 -0.26
N THR A 66 -8.15 17.35 -0.02
CA THR A 66 -7.52 17.88 1.20
C THR A 66 -8.38 17.50 2.40
N ASN A 67 -7.79 16.81 3.38
CA ASN A 67 -8.42 16.69 4.70
C ASN A 67 -8.44 18.09 5.34
N THR A 68 -9.64 18.62 5.54
CA THR A 68 -9.90 19.88 6.26
C THR A 68 -9.75 19.69 7.76
#